data_AF-A0A7J9YH01-F1
#
_entry.id   AF-A0A7J9YH01-F1
#
_cell.length_a   1.000
_cell.length_b   1.000
_cell.length_c   1.000
_cell.angle_alpha   90.00
_cell.angle_beta   90.00
_cell.angle_gamma   90.00
#
_symmetry.space_group_name_H-M   'P 1'
#
loop_
_entity.id
_entity.type
_entity.pdbx_description
1 polymer ?
#
loop_
_entity_poly.entity_id
_entity_poly.type
_entity_poly.pdbx_seq_one_letter_code
_entity_poly.pdbx_strand_id
1 'polypeptide(L)'
;MGTSHEVQIKALREAARAAGSAADQVSKIDLAAAVAAAGEGMPGSRSASSLSNIASRWSDDVSRWVSQANGYAQALTTAADRYAADEAAAEQDFDRFGDDMREPR
;
A
#
# COMPACT_ATOMS: atom_id res chain seq x y z
N MET A 1 22.28 -15.72 7.42
CA MET A 1 22.13 -14.39 6.81
C MET A 1 21.40 -14.63 5.50
N GLY A 2 20.19 -14.10 5.34
CA GLY A 2 19.46 -14.24 4.07
C GLY A 2 20.21 -13.53 2.94
N THR A 3 20.04 -13.99 1.70
CA THR A 3 20.66 -13.34 0.54
C THR A 3 20.15 -11.89 0.43
N SER A 4 20.90 -11.02 -0.26
CA SER A 4 20.49 -9.61 -0.42
C SER A 4 19.08 -9.48 -1.04
N HIS A 5 18.67 -10.46 -1.86
CA HIS A 5 17.35 -10.49 -2.50
C HIS A 5 16.23 -10.83 -1.52
N GLU A 6 16.40 -11.83 -0.64
CA GLU A 6 15.42 -12.14 0.41
C GLU A 6 15.15 -10.94 1.32
N VAL A 7 16.20 -10.18 1.65
CA VAL A 7 16.09 -8.95 2.44
C VAL A 7 15.27 -7.90 1.70
N GLN A 8 15.48 -7.72 0.40
CA GLN A 8 14.73 -6.78 -0.43
C GLN A 8 13.26 -7.20 -0.59
N ILE A 9 12.97 -8.48 -0.83
CA ILE A 9 11.60 -9.03 -0.89
C ILE A 9 10.87 -8.77 0.43
N LYS A 10 11.54 -9.01 1.57
CA LYS A 10 10.98 -8.75 2.89
C LYS A 10 10.67 -7.26 3.08
N ALA A 11 11.59 -6.36 2.70
CA ALA A 11 11.38 -4.92 2.80
C ALA A 11 10.18 -4.44 1.96
N LEU A 12 10.01 -4.98 0.74
CA LEU A 12 8.84 -4.68 -0.11
C LEU A 12 7.53 -5.12 0.56
N ARG A 13 7.51 -6.31 1.16
CA ARG A 13 6.33 -6.83 1.89
C ARG A 13 6.01 -6.01 3.13
N GLU A 14 7.02 -5.57 3.88
CA GLU A 14 6.84 -4.70 5.03
C GLU A 14 6.30 -3.32 4.62
N ALA A 15 6.85 -2.73 3.55
CA ALA A 15 6.36 -1.48 3.00
C ALA A 15 4.91 -1.59 2.51
N ALA A 16 4.54 -2.70 1.85
CA ALA A 16 3.17 -2.97 1.42
C ALA A 16 2.19 -3.02 2.61
N ARG A 17 2.57 -3.74 3.68
CA ARG A 17 1.77 -3.83 4.91
C ARG A 17 1.62 -2.48 5.59
N ALA A 18 2.69 -1.69 5.68
CA ALA A 18 2.66 -0.37 6.25
C ALA A 18 1.73 0.57 5.46
N ALA A 19 1.82 0.55 4.13
CA ALA A 19 0.94 1.33 3.26
C ALA A 19 -0.54 0.93 3.42
N GLY A 20 -0.85 -0.38 3.44
CA GLY A 20 -2.21 -0.88 3.66
C GLY A 20 -2.74 -0.54 5.06
N SER A 21 -1.90 -0.62 6.10
CA SER A 21 -2.29 -0.22 7.45
C SER A 21 -2.57 1.29 7.54
N ALA A 22 -1.76 2.12 6.89
CA ALA A 22 -1.99 3.55 6.84
C ALA A 22 -3.30 3.87 6.10
N ALA A 23 -3.59 3.18 4.99
CA ALA A 23 -4.85 3.27 4.26
C ALA A 23 -6.06 2.96 5.16
N ASP A 24 -6.02 1.84 5.89
CA ASP A 24 -7.08 1.42 6.82
C ASP A 24 -7.26 2.38 8.01
N GLN A 25 -6.17 2.93 8.54
CA GLN A 25 -6.25 3.90 9.63
C GLN A 25 -6.87 5.22 9.16
N VAL A 26 -6.44 5.75 8.01
CA VAL A 26 -6.97 7.01 7.47
C VAL A 26 -8.40 6.86 7.00
N SER A 27 -8.81 5.72 6.44
CA SER A 27 -10.20 5.50 6.00
C SER A 27 -11.21 5.56 7.15
N LYS A 28 -10.77 5.44 8.39
CA LYS A 28 -11.60 5.53 9.59
C LYS A 28 -11.77 6.95 10.11
N ILE A 29 -11.04 7.92 9.55
CA ILE A 29 -11.11 9.32 9.97
C ILE A 29 -12.23 10.01 9.18
N ASP A 30 -13.34 10.29 9.85
CA ASP A 30 -14.45 11.05 9.26
C ASP A 30 -14.25 12.57 9.42
N LEU A 31 -13.32 13.11 8.62
CA LEU A 31 -13.06 14.55 8.57
C LEU A 31 -14.26 15.34 8.07
N ALA A 32 -15.09 14.74 7.20
CA ALA A 32 -16.27 15.38 6.66
C ALA A 32 -17.32 15.62 7.75
N ALA A 33 -17.57 14.64 8.62
CA ALA A 33 -18.48 14.79 9.75
C ALA A 33 -18.00 15.86 10.74
N ALA A 34 -16.70 15.89 11.05
CA ALA A 34 -16.13 16.91 11.94
C ALA A 34 -16.34 18.33 11.41
N VAL A 35 -16.17 18.53 10.10
CA VAL A 35 -16.39 19.83 9.44
C VAL A 35 -17.88 20.17 9.33
N ALA A 36 -18.73 19.18 9.05
CA ALA A 36 -20.18 19.37 8.98
C ALA A 36 -20.76 19.82 10.32
N ALA A 37 -20.35 19.19 11.43
CA ALA A 37 -20.76 19.55 12.78
C ALA A 37 -20.38 21.00 13.15
N ALA A 38 -19.23 21.49 12.67
CA ALA A 38 -18.85 22.89 12.85
C ALA A 38 -19.78 23.86 12.11
N GLY A 39 -20.33 23.44 10.95
CA GLY A 39 -21.29 24.22 10.18
C GLY A 39 -22.65 24.35 10.86
N GLU A 40 -23.10 23.29 11.54
CA GLU A 40 -24.33 23.29 12.34
C GLU A 40 -24.30 24.29 13.50
N GLY A 41 -23.11 24.60 14.03
CA GLY A 41 -22.91 25.63 15.05
C GLY A 41 -23.04 27.08 14.54
N MET A 42 -23.12 27.29 13.22
CA MET A 42 -23.17 28.62 12.60
C MET A 42 -24.25 28.73 11.49
N PRO A 43 -25.52 28.42 11.78
CA PRO A 43 -26.58 28.40 10.79
C PRO A 43 -26.79 29.80 10.19
N GLY A 44 -26.96 29.87 8.86
CA GLY A 44 -27.15 31.13 8.12
C GLY A 44 -25.88 31.95 7.89
N SER A 45 -24.73 31.54 8.43
CA SER A 45 -23.46 32.20 8.14
C SER A 45 -22.99 31.91 6.71
N ARG A 46 -22.27 32.86 6.10
CA ARG A 46 -21.55 32.62 4.84
C ARG A 46 -20.50 31.51 4.97
N SER A 47 -20.04 31.23 6.18
CA SER A 47 -19.07 30.19 6.48
C SER A 47 -19.67 28.78 6.45
N ALA A 48 -20.97 28.63 6.77
CA ALA A 48 -21.63 27.32 6.77
C ALA A 48 -21.63 26.65 5.38
N SER A 49 -21.86 27.42 4.32
CA SER A 49 -21.77 26.90 2.95
C SER A 49 -20.34 26.53 2.56
N SER A 50 -19.34 27.32 2.98
CA SER A 50 -17.93 26.98 2.79
C SER A 50 -17.54 25.69 3.52
N LEU A 51 -18.03 25.47 4.74
CA LEU A 51 -17.79 24.26 5.51
C LEU A 51 -18.39 23.02 4.83
N SER A 52 -19.59 23.12 4.25
CA SER A 52 -20.17 22.01 3.48
C SER A 52 -19.30 21.62 2.27
N ASN A 53 -18.79 22.62 1.52
CA ASN A 53 -17.89 22.39 0.39
C ASN A 53 -16.55 21.77 0.83
N ILE A 54 -16.02 22.20 1.97
CA ILE A 54 -14.79 21.66 2.55
C ILE A 54 -15.01 20.21 3.00
N ALA A 55 -16.15 19.89 3.61
CA ALA A 55 -16.49 18.53 4.03
C ALA A 55 -16.52 17.55 2.85
N SER A 56 -17.19 17.92 1.74
CA SER A 56 -17.22 17.09 0.54
C SER A 56 -15.81 16.88 -0.06
N ARG A 57 -15.01 17.96 -0.16
CA ARG A 57 -13.63 17.85 -0.67
C ARG A 57 -12.75 16.96 0.19
N TRP A 58 -12.86 17.05 1.51
CA TRP A 58 -12.13 16.17 2.40
C TRP A 58 -12.53 14.69 2.23
N SER A 59 -13.81 14.41 2.06
CA SER A 59 -14.28 13.05 1.80
C SER A 59 -13.66 12.47 0.52
N ASP A 60 -13.65 13.27 -0.55
CA ASP A 60 -13.05 12.89 -1.83
C ASP A 60 -11.53 12.70 -1.71
N ASP A 61 -10.83 13.63 -1.05
CA ASP A 61 -9.37 13.59 -0.88
C ASP A 61 -8.93 12.39 -0.03
N VAL A 62 -9.64 12.10 1.07
CA VAL A 62 -9.39 10.92 1.91
C VAL A 62 -9.61 9.65 1.09
N SER A 63 -10.74 9.54 0.38
CA SER A 63 -11.06 8.37 -0.44
C SER A 63 -10.01 8.13 -1.52
N ARG A 64 -9.58 9.20 -2.20
CA ARG A 64 -8.54 9.14 -3.23
C ARG A 64 -7.19 8.74 -2.65
N TRP A 65 -6.83 9.28 -1.49
CA TRP A 65 -5.58 8.93 -0.83
C TRP A 65 -5.56 7.45 -0.41
N VAL A 66 -6.63 6.97 0.22
CA VAL A 66 -6.79 5.56 0.63
C VAL A 66 -6.67 4.62 -0.58
N SER A 67 -7.35 4.97 -1.69
CA SER A 67 -7.26 4.19 -2.93
C SER A 67 -5.82 4.12 -3.48
N GLN A 68 -5.11 5.26 -3.52
CA GLN A 68 -3.72 5.29 -3.98
C GLN A 68 -2.78 4.52 -3.06
N ALA A 69 -2.94 4.62 -1.74
CA ALA A 69 -2.14 3.88 -0.77
C ALA A 69 -2.34 2.36 -0.91
N ASN A 70 -3.58 1.90 -1.10
CA ASN A 70 -3.89 0.50 -1.39
C ASN A 70 -3.30 0.03 -2.72
N GLY A 71 -3.39 0.85 -3.77
CA GLY A 71 -2.78 0.56 -5.06
C GLY A 71 -1.25 0.43 -4.96
N TYR A 72 -0.61 1.31 -4.19
CA TYR A 72 0.83 1.22 -3.91
C TYR A 72 1.20 -0.04 -3.14
N ALA A 73 0.43 -0.38 -2.09
CA ALA A 73 0.62 -1.63 -1.35
C ALA A 73 0.53 -2.87 -2.26
N GLN A 74 -0.45 -2.89 -3.18
CA GLN A 74 -0.62 -3.99 -4.13
C GLN A 74 0.55 -4.06 -5.12
N ALA A 75 1.03 -2.93 -5.62
CA ALA A 75 2.18 -2.87 -6.51
C ALA A 75 3.45 -3.42 -5.85
N LEU A 76 3.69 -3.07 -4.58
CA LEU A 76 4.81 -3.59 -3.79
C LEU A 76 4.70 -5.10 -3.55
N THR A 77 3.52 -5.61 -3.20
CA THR A 77 3.29 -7.06 -3.06
C THR A 77 3.55 -7.78 -4.38
N THR A 78 3.05 -7.25 -5.49
CA THR A 78 3.25 -7.82 -6.83
C THR A 78 4.74 -7.85 -7.20
N ALA A 79 5.48 -6.79 -6.90
CA ALA A 79 6.92 -6.75 -7.12
C ALA A 79 7.66 -7.80 -6.27
N ALA A 80 7.30 -7.92 -4.99
CA ALA A 80 7.89 -8.92 -4.10
C ALA A 80 7.63 -10.35 -4.59
N ASP A 81 6.42 -10.64 -5.08
CA ASP A 81 6.07 -11.98 -5.57
C ASP A 81 6.79 -12.32 -6.88
N ARG A 82 7.00 -11.33 -7.76
CA ARG A 82 7.83 -11.50 -8.96
C ARG A 82 9.27 -11.84 -8.61
N TYR A 83 9.90 -11.05 -7.73
CA TYR A 83 11.27 -11.32 -7.31
C TYR A 83 11.43 -12.68 -6.62
N ALA A 84 10.44 -13.09 -5.82
CA ALA A 84 10.47 -14.41 -5.19
C ALA A 84 10.36 -15.56 -6.21
N ALA A 85 9.54 -15.39 -7.26
CA ALA A 85 9.42 -16.37 -8.33
C ALA A 85 10.71 -16.47 -9.18
N ASP A 86 11.32 -15.32 -9.50
CA ASP A 86 12.56 -15.25 -10.25
C ASP A 86 13.72 -15.92 -9.49
N GLU A 87 13.80 -15.73 -8.17
CA GLU A 87 14.82 -16.39 -7.33
C GLU A 87 14.62 -17.92 -7.30
N ALA A 88 13.38 -18.39 -7.13
CA ALA A 88 13.07 -19.82 -7.11
C ALA A 88 13.37 -20.50 -8.45
N ALA A 89 13.21 -19.78 -9.57
CA ALA A 89 13.59 -20.27 -10.89
C ALA A 89 15.11 -20.36 -11.05
N ALA A 90 15.85 -19.35 -10.57
CA ALA A 90 17.30 -19.34 -10.60
C ALA A 90 17.90 -20.49 -9.77
N GLU A 91 17.38 -20.74 -8.56
CA GLU A 91 17.80 -21.87 -7.71
C GLU A 91 17.60 -23.22 -8.42
N GLN A 92 16.44 -23.44 -9.04
CA GLN A 92 16.15 -24.68 -9.77
C GLN A 92 17.08 -24.89 -10.97
N ASP A 93 17.41 -23.83 -11.69
CA ASP A 93 18.35 -23.92 -12.81
C ASP A 93 19.77 -24.22 -12.31
N PHE A 94 20.22 -23.57 -11.23
CA PHE A 94 21.53 -23.87 -10.62
C PHE A 94 21.63 -25.31 -10.11
N ASP A 95 20.59 -25.82 -9.44
CA ASP A 95 20.56 -27.21 -8.98
C ASP A 95 20.63 -28.19 -10.16
N ARG A 96 19.91 -27.92 -11.24
CA ARG A 96 19.96 -28.73 -12.48
C ARG A 96 21.36 -28.73 -13.11
N PHE A 97 22.01 -27.58 -13.22
CA PHE A 97 23.39 -27.49 -13.72
C PHE A 97 24.40 -28.20 -12.80
N GLY A 98 24.20 -28.10 -11.49
CA GLY A 98 25.04 -28.76 -10.49
C GLY A 98 24.94 -30.29 -10.53
N ASP A 99 23.74 -30.83 -10.78
CA ASP A 99 23.53 -32.28 -10.94
C ASP A 99 24.12 -32.81 -12.26
N ASP A 100 23.99 -32.07 -13.38
CA ASP A 100 24.61 -32.43 -14.66
C ASP A 100 26.14 -32.49 -14.58
N MET A 101 26.75 -31.61 -13.78
CA MET A 101 28.20 -31.63 -13.53
C MET A 101 28.66 -32.71 -12.54
N ARG A 102 27.74 -33.34 -11.79
CA ARG A 102 28.06 -34.36 -10.78
C ARG A 102 27.97 -35.79 -11.32
N GLU A 103 27.37 -36.01 -12.49
CA GLU A 103 27.44 -37.28 -13.23
C GLU A 103 28.54 -37.27 -14.32
N PRO A 104 29.73 -37.86 -14.08
CA PRO A 104 30.66 -38.12 -15.16
C PRO A 104 30.17 -39.31 -16.01
N ARG A 105 29.92 -39.09 -17.30
CA ARG A 105 29.84 -40.16 -18.31
C ARG A 105 31.21 -40.71 -18.67
#